data_AF-A0A8H6VAI8-F1
#
_entry.id   AF-A0A8H6VAI8-F1
#
_cell.length_a   1.000
_cell.length_b   1.000
_cell.length_c   1.000
_cell.angle_alpha   90.00
_cell.angle_beta   90.00
_cell.angle_gamma   90.00
#
_symmetry.space_group_name_H-M   'P 1'
#
loop_
_entity.id
_entity.type
_entity.pdbx_description
1 polymer ?
#
loop_
_entity_poly.entity_id
_entity_poly.type
_entity_poly.pdbx_seq_one_letter_code
_entity_poly.pdbx_strand_id
1 'polypeptide(L)'
;MPGFEPKTPVNLDPPKDDIISLDHLSKCDGTHEGYPTYVAIKGTVFDVTGNKAYGPEGSYKVFAGKDASRALAQSSLKAEEARPDWYDLSDEHKKVLNDWYTFFSTRYNIKGKVEGATNTGEEGQ
;
A
#
# COMPACT_ATOMS: atom_id res chain seq x y z
N MET A 1 19.22 -10.25 2.63
CA MET A 1 18.26 -9.74 1.63
C MET A 1 18.67 -8.31 1.33
N PRO A 2 18.86 -7.90 0.07
CA PRO A 2 19.39 -6.58 -0.26
C PRO A 2 18.47 -5.49 0.31
N GLY A 3 19.07 -4.53 1.01
CA GLY A 3 18.43 -3.57 1.89
C GLY A 3 17.26 -2.84 1.24
N PHE A 4 16.09 -3.03 1.83
CA PHE A 4 14.91 -2.23 1.58
C PHE A 4 15.10 -0.87 2.29
N GLU A 5 16.09 -0.09 1.87
CA GLU A 5 16.47 1.19 2.50
C GLU A 5 16.23 2.36 1.53
N PRO A 6 15.16 3.14 1.69
CA PRO A 6 14.93 4.30 0.86
C PRO A 6 15.95 5.37 1.20
N LYS A 7 16.51 5.94 0.15
CA LYS A 7 17.57 6.95 0.17
C LYS A 7 17.04 8.38 0.37
N THR A 8 15.77 8.53 0.80
CA THR A 8 15.11 9.84 0.85
C THR A 8 14.43 10.06 2.20
N PRO A 9 14.63 11.23 2.86
CA PRO A 9 13.91 11.59 4.08
C PRO A 9 12.44 11.82 3.77
N VAL A 10 11.58 11.29 4.62
CA VAL A 10 10.13 11.30 4.40
C VAL A 10 9.53 12.40 5.27
N ASN A 11 8.84 13.35 4.64
CA ASN A 11 8.13 14.39 5.37
C ASN A 11 6.78 13.80 5.76
N LEU A 12 6.65 13.42 7.03
CA LEU A 12 5.46 12.76 7.50
C LEU A 12 4.41 13.79 7.93
N ASP A 13 3.36 13.96 7.13
CA ASP A 13 2.12 14.63 7.53
C ASP A 13 1.42 13.81 8.63
N PRO A 14 0.60 14.45 9.49
CA PRO A 14 -0.13 13.74 10.53
C PRO A 14 -0.97 12.60 9.92
N PRO A 15 -0.93 11.39 10.52
CA PRO A 15 -1.71 10.26 10.04
C PRO A 15 -3.19 10.67 10.11
N LYS A 16 -3.86 10.56 8.97
CA LYS A 16 -5.30 10.80 8.87
C LYS A 16 -6.01 9.47 8.97
N ASP A 17 -7.13 9.48 9.68
CA ASP A 17 -8.10 8.39 9.78
C ASP A 17 -9.26 8.54 8.78
N ASP A 18 -9.00 9.26 7.68
CA ASP A 18 -9.99 9.48 6.62
C ASP A 18 -10.37 8.15 5.95
N ILE A 19 -11.67 7.96 5.72
CA ILE A 19 -12.17 6.76 5.04
C ILE A 19 -12.11 7.01 3.54
N ILE A 20 -11.20 6.33 2.86
CA ILE A 20 -11.00 6.46 1.41
C ILE A 20 -11.75 5.35 0.70
N SER A 21 -12.78 5.72 -0.06
CA SER A 21 -13.53 4.79 -0.89
C SER A 21 -12.63 4.12 -1.93
N LEU A 22 -12.89 2.84 -2.24
CA LEU A 22 -12.17 2.09 -3.28
C LEU A 22 -12.19 2.79 -4.64
N ASP A 23 -13.28 3.48 -4.98
CA ASP A 23 -13.38 4.28 -6.21
C ASP A 23 -12.37 5.43 -6.23
N HIS A 24 -12.22 6.15 -5.11
CA HIS A 24 -11.23 7.21 -4.98
C HIS A 24 -9.83 6.64 -5.04
N LEU A 25 -9.57 5.55 -4.30
CA LEU A 25 -8.29 4.87 -4.32
C LEU A 25 -7.94 4.46 -5.75
N SER A 26 -8.87 3.84 -6.49
CA SER A 26 -8.64 3.39 -7.87
C SER A 26 -8.37 4.52 -8.86
N LYS A 27 -8.75 5.78 -8.55
CA LYS A 27 -8.41 6.98 -9.34
C LYS A 27 -7.01 7.53 -9.00
N CYS A 28 -6.44 7.09 -7.88
CA CYS A 28 -5.11 7.44 -7.39
C CYS A 28 -4.06 6.38 -7.79
N ASP A 29 -4.18 5.82 -9.00
CA ASP A 29 -3.25 4.84 -9.56
C ASP A 29 -1.98 5.47 -10.17
N GLY A 30 -1.83 6.79 -10.05
CA GLY A 30 -0.66 7.53 -10.53
C GLY A 30 -0.61 7.73 -12.04
N THR A 31 -1.62 7.29 -12.80
CA THR A 31 -1.76 7.58 -14.24
C THR A 31 -2.43 8.93 -14.50
N HIS A 32 -3.18 9.45 -13.53
CA HIS A 32 -3.87 10.72 -13.62
C HIS A 32 -2.92 11.89 -13.27
N GLU A 33 -2.59 12.71 -14.27
CA GLU A 33 -1.81 13.94 -14.07
C GLU A 33 -2.55 14.88 -13.10
N GLY A 34 -1.92 15.15 -11.95
CA GLY A 34 -2.47 15.99 -10.88
C GLY A 34 -3.15 15.23 -9.73
N TYR A 35 -3.31 13.92 -9.84
CA TYR A 35 -3.77 13.08 -8.73
C TYR A 35 -2.59 12.47 -7.95
N PRO A 36 -2.69 12.42 -6.62
CA PRO A 36 -1.70 11.72 -5.81
C PRO A 36 -1.76 10.21 -6.05
N THR A 37 -0.66 9.52 -5.77
CA THR A 37 -0.59 8.06 -5.87
C THR A 37 -0.75 7.44 -4.49
N TYR A 38 -1.77 6.61 -4.34
CA TYR A 38 -2.11 5.96 -3.07
C TYR A 38 -1.96 4.45 -3.18
N VAL A 39 -1.49 3.81 -2.11
CA VAL A 39 -1.36 2.35 -2.04
C VAL A 39 -2.01 1.89 -0.74
N ALA A 40 -2.89 0.91 -0.84
CA ALA A 40 -3.48 0.29 0.34
C ALA A 40 -2.68 -0.96 0.76
N ILE A 41 -2.36 -1.06 2.05
CA ILE A 41 -1.69 -2.20 2.65
C ILE A 41 -2.39 -2.49 3.97
N LYS A 42 -2.91 -3.71 4.11
CA LYS A 42 -3.76 -4.14 5.23
C LYS A 42 -4.92 -3.16 5.47
N GLY A 43 -5.54 -2.67 4.40
CA GLY A 43 -6.61 -1.68 4.49
C GLY A 43 -6.18 -0.28 4.91
N THR A 44 -4.90 -0.01 5.17
CA THR A 44 -4.36 1.33 5.45
C THR A 44 -3.85 1.95 4.16
N VAL A 45 -4.24 3.20 3.88
CA VAL A 45 -3.82 3.93 2.68
C VAL A 45 -2.58 4.75 2.95
N PHE A 46 -1.55 4.53 2.14
CA PHE A 46 -0.27 5.23 2.18
C PHE A 46 -0.10 6.14 0.95
N ASP A 47 0.34 7.37 1.18
CA ASP A 47 0.71 8.31 0.11
C ASP A 47 2.11 8.02 -0.43
N VAL A 48 2.18 7.61 -1.69
CA VAL A 48 3.42 7.31 -2.42
C VAL A 48 3.64 8.24 -3.62
N THR A 49 2.96 9.40 -3.67
CA THR A 49 2.98 10.35 -4.79
C THR A 49 4.39 10.76 -5.22
N GLY A 50 5.34 10.81 -4.27
CA GLY A 50 6.74 11.15 -4.54
C GLY A 50 7.59 10.02 -5.11
N ASN A 51 7.07 8.80 -5.23
CA ASN A 51 7.85 7.63 -5.61
C ASN A 51 7.54 7.19 -7.06
N LYS A 52 8.51 7.44 -7.95
CA LYS A 52 8.48 7.05 -9.37
C LYS A 52 8.20 5.55 -9.58
N ALA A 53 8.51 4.70 -8.59
CA ALA A 53 8.26 3.26 -8.66
C ALA A 53 6.76 2.91 -8.75
N TYR A 54 5.87 3.76 -8.23
CA TYR A 54 4.41 3.60 -8.28
C TYR A 54 3.74 4.42 -9.38
N GLY A 55 4.52 5.23 -10.10
CA GLY A 55 4.03 6.01 -11.25
C GLY A 55 3.73 5.13 -12.47
N PRO A 56 3.28 5.72 -13.59
CA PRO A 56 2.77 4.99 -14.76
C PRO A 56 3.83 4.10 -15.45
N GLU A 57 5.10 4.48 -15.33
CA GLU A 57 6.26 3.73 -15.85
C GLU A 57 6.96 2.90 -14.76
N GLY A 58 6.43 2.88 -13.54
CA GLY A 58 7.01 2.22 -12.39
C GLY A 58 6.68 0.71 -12.33
N SER A 59 7.60 -0.08 -11.78
CA SER A 59 7.40 -1.52 -11.59
C SER A 59 6.26 -1.85 -10.61
N TYR A 60 5.91 -0.91 -9.72
CA TYR A 60 4.90 -1.04 -8.67
C TYR A 60 3.59 -0.31 -9.04
N LYS A 61 3.43 0.14 -10.29
CA LYS A 61 2.19 0.81 -10.75
C LYS A 61 0.93 -0.02 -10.53
N VAL A 62 1.06 -1.35 -10.50
CA VAL A 62 -0.07 -2.26 -10.30
C VAL A 62 -0.62 -2.24 -8.87
N PHE A 63 0.15 -1.69 -7.93
CA PHE A 63 -0.24 -1.49 -6.53
C PHE A 63 -0.86 -0.12 -6.29
N ALA A 64 -0.56 0.83 -7.18
CA ALA A 64 -1.13 2.15 -7.13
C ALA A 64 -2.66 2.06 -7.32
N GLY A 65 -3.37 2.75 -6.45
CA GLY A 65 -4.82 2.80 -6.40
C GLY A 65 -5.51 1.52 -5.95
N LYS A 66 -4.77 0.56 -5.39
CA LYS A 66 -5.28 -0.77 -5.03
C LYS A 66 -4.71 -1.25 -3.70
N ASP A 67 -5.27 -2.35 -3.21
CA ASP A 67 -4.72 -3.05 -2.06
C ASP A 67 -3.63 -4.04 -2.52
N ALA A 68 -2.40 -3.77 -2.13
CA ALA A 68 -1.23 -4.54 -2.50
C ALA A 68 -0.82 -5.54 -1.42
N SER A 69 -1.68 -5.82 -0.43
CA SER A 69 -1.33 -6.66 0.71
C SER A 69 -0.82 -8.04 0.29
N ARG A 70 -1.57 -8.74 -0.56
CA ARG A 70 -1.20 -10.08 -1.02
C ARG A 70 0.07 -10.06 -1.87
N ALA A 71 0.14 -9.11 -2.80
CA ALA A 71 1.29 -8.90 -3.66
C ALA A 71 2.57 -8.62 -2.86
N LEU A 72 2.53 -7.77 -1.83
CA LEU A 72 3.67 -7.48 -0.96
C LEU A 72 4.06 -8.70 -0.11
N ALA A 73 3.06 -9.41 0.43
CA ALA A 73 3.27 -10.65 1.18
C ALA A 73 4.01 -11.70 0.35
N GLN A 74 3.68 -11.82 -0.94
CA GLN A 74 4.32 -12.75 -1.88
C GLN A 74 5.49 -12.13 -2.67
N SER A 75 5.81 -10.85 -2.42
CA SER A 75 6.82 -10.09 -3.19
C SER A 75 6.61 -10.15 -4.71
N SER A 76 5.35 -10.10 -5.15
CA SER A 76 4.92 -10.30 -6.55
C SER A 76 4.37 -9.02 -7.15
N LEU A 77 4.94 -8.55 -8.26
CA LEU A 77 4.55 -7.32 -8.97
C LEU A 77 3.42 -7.56 -9.99
N LYS A 78 2.54 -8.53 -9.75
CA LYS A 78 1.45 -8.89 -10.66
C LYS A 78 0.17 -8.18 -10.27
N ALA A 79 -0.52 -7.61 -11.26
CA ALA A 79 -1.82 -6.97 -11.06
C ALA A 79 -2.89 -7.97 -10.56
N GLU A 80 -2.76 -9.25 -10.89
CA GLU A 80 -3.66 -10.33 -10.44
C GLU A 80 -3.51 -10.61 -8.93
N GLU A 81 -2.32 -10.38 -8.37
CA GLU A 81 -2.00 -10.56 -6.95
C GLU A 81 -2.19 -9.27 -6.13
N ALA A 82 -2.45 -8.12 -6.78
CA ALA A 82 -2.76 -6.84 -6.13
C ALA A 82 -4.20 -6.86 -5.57
N ARG A 83 -4.38 -7.68 -4.54
CA ARG A 83 -5.65 -7.93 -3.86
C ARG A 83 -5.52 -7.76 -2.34
N PRO A 84 -6.64 -7.44 -1.67
CA PRO A 84 -6.72 -7.40 -0.21
C PRO A 84 -6.62 -8.79 0.44
N ASP A 85 -6.72 -9.86 -0.34
CA ASP A 85 -6.80 -11.24 0.11
C ASP A 85 -5.43 -11.80 0.58
N TRP A 86 -4.99 -11.45 1.79
CA TRP A 86 -3.73 -11.96 2.39
C TRP A 86 -3.94 -12.98 3.53
N TYR A 87 -5.17 -13.20 3.99
CA TYR A 87 -5.49 -14.12 5.10
C TYR A 87 -5.21 -15.60 4.79
N ASP A 88 -5.39 -15.98 3.52
CA ASP A 88 -5.15 -17.33 2.98
C ASP A 88 -3.65 -17.69 2.91
N LEU A 89 -2.78 -16.68 3.01
CA LEU A 89 -1.34 -16.90 2.95
C LEU A 89 -0.80 -17.50 4.25
N SER A 90 0.27 -18.29 4.14
CA SER A 90 1.03 -18.83 5.27
C SER A 90 1.60 -17.72 6.18
N ASP A 91 1.86 -18.07 7.44
CA ASP A 91 2.40 -17.15 8.46
C ASP A 91 3.71 -16.47 8.04
N GLU A 92 4.53 -17.15 7.22
CA GLU A 92 5.76 -16.57 6.66
C GLU A 92 5.47 -15.35 5.78
N HIS A 93 4.51 -15.45 4.85
CA HIS A 93 4.09 -14.34 4.01
C HIS A 93 3.41 -13.21 4.82
N LYS A 94 2.64 -13.57 5.86
CA LYS A 94 2.03 -12.60 6.78
C LYS A 94 3.10 -11.80 7.52
N LYS A 95 4.20 -12.44 7.91
CA LYS A 95 5.34 -11.78 8.54
C LYS A 95 6.04 -10.82 7.58
N VAL A 96 6.27 -11.25 6.33
CA VAL A 96 6.83 -10.40 5.27
C VAL A 96 5.93 -9.17 5.05
N LEU A 97 4.61 -9.36 4.92
CA LEU A 97 3.65 -8.26 4.79
C LEU A 97 3.72 -7.28 5.96
N ASN A 98 3.87 -7.77 7.20
CA ASN A 98 3.97 -6.92 8.37
C ASN A 98 5.28 -6.09 8.39
N ASP A 99 6.38 -6.69 7.95
CA ASP A 99 7.65 -5.99 7.76
C ASP A 99 7.50 -4.86 6.73
N TRP A 100 6.89 -5.17 5.58
CA TRP A 100 6.52 -4.18 4.56
C TRP A 100 5.61 -3.09 5.10
N TYR A 101 4.57 -3.44 5.86
CA TYR A 101 3.64 -2.49 6.46
C TYR A 101 4.36 -1.52 7.40
N THR A 102 5.20 -2.06 8.30
CA THR A 102 6.00 -1.26 9.24
C THR A 102 6.94 -0.33 8.49
N PHE A 103 7.61 -0.87 7.49
CA PHE A 103 8.47 -0.10 6.62
C PHE A 103 7.73 1.03 5.91
N PHE A 104 6.55 0.77 5.35
CA PHE A 104 5.73 1.81 4.73
C PHE A 104 5.24 2.85 5.73
N SER A 105 4.81 2.44 6.92
CA SER A 105 4.37 3.36 7.97
C SER A 105 5.47 4.30 8.48
N THR A 106 6.74 3.91 8.36
CA THR A 106 7.87 4.79 8.70
C THR A 106 8.34 5.64 7.51
N ARG A 107 7.92 5.30 6.29
CA ARG A 107 8.40 5.92 5.05
C ARG A 107 7.34 6.74 4.30
N TYR A 108 6.07 6.53 4.59
CA TYR A 108 4.97 7.16 3.87
C TYR A 108 3.89 7.62 4.82
N ASN A 109 3.14 8.60 4.35
CA ASN A 109 2.05 9.19 5.11
C ASN A 109 0.83 8.29 5.07
N ILE A 110 0.33 7.94 6.24
CA ILE A 110 -0.97 7.28 6.36
C ILE A 110 -2.03 8.34 6.10
N LYS A 111 -2.71 8.23 4.96
CA LYS A 111 -3.82 9.12 4.58
C LYS A 111 -5.15 8.69 5.16
N GLY A 112 -5.29 7.41 5.51
CA GLY A 112 -6.59 6.87 5.86
C GLY A 112 -6.63 5.36 5.90
N LYS A 113 -7.87 4.86 5.98
CA LYS A 113 -8.19 3.45 5.76
C LYS A 113 -9.11 3.31 4.55
N VAL A 114 -9.02 2.20 3.85
CA VAL A 114 -9.91 1.90 2.72
C VAL A 114 -11.30 1.58 3.24
N GLU A 115 -12.30 2.20 2.65
CA GLU A 115 -13.71 1.95 2.96
C GLU A 115 -14.09 0.49 2.69
N GLY A 116 -14.58 -0.20 3.71
CA GLY A 116 -14.96 -1.61 3.59
C GLY A 116 -13.80 -2.60 3.52
N ALA A 117 -12.57 -2.16 3.85
CA ALA A 117 -11.44 -3.08 3.98
C ALA A 117 -11.70 -4.10 5.10
N THR A 118 -11.97 -5.33 4.69
CA THR A 118 -12.06 -6.50 5.59
C THR A 118 -10.70 -7.07 5.94
N ASN A 119 -9.64 -6.47 5.39
CA ASN A 119 -8.25 -6.89 5.46
C ASN A 119 -7.39 -6.02 6.39
N THR A 120 -8.06 -5.21 7.22
CA THR A 120 -7.44 -4.47 8.32
C THR A 120 -6.94 -5.48 9.35
N GLY A 121 -5.67 -5.35 9.75
CA GLY A 121 -5.07 -6.19 10.80
C GLY A 121 -5.66 -5.96 12.20
N GLU A 122 -6.86 -5.38 12.30
CA GLU A 122 -7.68 -5.47 13.50
C GLU A 122 -8.26 -6.89 13.50
N GLU A 123 -7.55 -7.78 14.16
CA GLU A 123 -8.19 -8.91 14.81
C GLU A 123 -9.29 -8.32 15.69
N GLY A 124 -10.53 -8.35 15.19
CA GLY A 124 -11.71 -8.13 15.98
C GLY A 124 -11.64 -9.07 17.17
N GLN A 125 -11.60 -8.44 18.34
CA GLN A 125 -11.75 -8.98 19.69
C GLN A 125 -12.69 -10.18 19.81
#